data_AF-A0A1R4GWB2-F1
#
_entry.id   AF-A0A1R4GWB2-F1
#
_cell.length_a   1.000
_cell.length_b   1.000
_cell.length_c   1.000
_cell.angle_alpha   90.00
_cell.angle_beta   90.00
_cell.angle_gamma   90.00
#
_symmetry.space_group_name_H-M   'P 1'
#
loop_
_entity.id
_entity.type
_entity.pdbx_description
1 polymer ?
#
loop_
_entity_poly.entity_id
_entity_poly.type
_entity_poly.pdbx_seq_one_letter_code
_entity_poly.pdbx_strand_id
1 'polypeptide(L)'
;MAAGIELAPYGIAVTTICPDAVQTPMLDQQKDKEQAALTFSGNRTLTVDEVVDAILGTALKSSPMEIMLPQSRGVVAKFANIFPQTSGRFIDIFQKQGIKRQAKSR
;
A
#
# COMPACT_ATOMS: atom_id res chain seq x y z
N MET A 1 -0.76 -14.14 0.64
CA MET A 1 -1.64 -14.94 1.52
C MET A 1 -1.43 -16.45 1.37
N ALA A 2 -1.32 -17.01 0.15
CA ALA A 2 -1.10 -18.46 -0.05
C ALA A 2 0.04 -19.05 0.80
N ALA A 3 1.22 -18.43 0.77
CA ALA A 3 2.37 -18.86 1.58
C ALA A 3 2.08 -18.93 3.10
N GLY A 4 1.27 -18.01 3.64
CA GLY A 4 0.92 -18.02 5.07
C GLY A 4 0.01 -19.18 5.44
N ILE A 5 -0.89 -19.59 4.53
CA ILE A 5 -1.77 -20.74 4.73
C ILE A 5 -0.99 -22.05 4.63
N GLU A 6 -0.13 -22.16 3.61
CA GLU A 6 0.69 -23.36 3.36
C GLU A 6 1.69 -23.63 4.48
N LEU A 7 2.22 -22.57 5.10
CA LEU A 7 3.24 -22.67 6.14
C LEU A 7 2.67 -22.77 7.57
N ALA A 8 1.39 -22.45 7.78
CA ALA A 8 0.74 -22.51 9.08
C ALA A 8 0.81 -23.90 9.78
N PRO A 9 0.63 -25.05 9.08
CA PRO A 9 0.75 -26.38 9.70
C PRO A 9 2.14 -26.67 10.28
N TYR A 10 3.17 -25.96 9.81
CA TYR A 10 4.55 -26.09 10.29
C TYR A 10 4.87 -25.13 11.44
N GLY A 11 3.87 -24.40 11.96
CA GLY A 11 4.07 -23.41 13.02
C GLY A 11 4.79 -22.14 12.54
N ILE A 12 4.83 -21.89 11.23
CA ILE A 12 5.48 -20.72 10.65
C ILE A 12 4.43 -19.66 10.34
N ALA A 13 4.53 -18.51 11.00
CA ALA A 13 3.67 -17.36 10.76
C ALA A 13 4.23 -16.47 9.64
N VAL A 14 3.35 -16.01 8.75
CA VAL A 14 3.69 -15.11 7.64
C VAL A 14 2.76 -13.90 7.67
N THR A 15 3.32 -12.71 7.79
CA THR A 15 2.59 -11.44 7.73
C THR A 15 2.93 -10.69 6.44
N THR A 16 1.92 -10.30 5.67
CA THR A 16 2.11 -9.40 4.52
C THR A 16 1.95 -7.95 4.95
N ILE A 17 2.93 -7.09 4.68
CA ILE A 17 2.84 -5.64 4.90
C ILE A 17 2.53 -4.98 3.55
N CYS A 18 1.40 -4.28 3.48
CA CYS A 18 0.87 -3.61 2.30
C CYS A 18 0.85 -2.08 2.53
N PRO A 19 1.98 -1.39 2.41
CA PRO A 19 2.04 0.05 2.55
C PRO A 19 1.66 0.77 1.25
N ASP A 20 1.05 1.94 1.38
CA ASP A 20 0.99 2.96 0.33
C ASP A 20 2.37 3.62 0.15
N ALA A 21 2.50 4.66 -0.68
CA ALA A 21 3.77 5.34 -0.91
C ALA A 21 4.55 5.65 0.38
N VAL A 22 5.79 5.17 0.46
CA VAL A 22 6.70 5.39 1.60
C VAL A 22 7.86 6.28 1.16
N GLN A 23 8.20 7.28 1.97
CA GLN A 23 9.27 8.23 1.70
C GLN A 23 10.63 7.54 1.85
N THR A 24 11.05 6.85 0.80
CA THR A 24 12.34 6.19 0.65
C THR A 24 13.05 6.76 -0.57
N PRO A 25 14.38 6.57 -0.71
CA PRO A 25 15.08 6.96 -1.93
C PRO A 25 14.50 6.35 -3.22
N MET A 26 13.82 5.20 -3.12
CA MET A 26 13.10 4.59 -4.24
C MET A 26 11.92 5.47 -4.72
N LEU A 27 11.19 6.11 -3.81
CA LEU A 27 10.05 6.96 -4.16
C LEU A 27 10.51 8.23 -4.86
N ASP A 28 11.67 8.77 -4.48
CA ASP A 28 12.24 9.96 -5.12
C ASP A 28 12.51 9.73 -6.61
N GLN A 29 12.95 8.52 -7.00
CA GLN A 29 13.16 8.14 -8.41
C GLN A 29 11.87 8.02 -9.24
N GLN A 30 10.71 8.05 -8.59
CA GLN A 30 9.39 7.88 -9.23
C GLN A 30 8.63 9.20 -9.39
N LYS A 31 9.10 10.31 -8.80
CA LYS A 31 8.41 11.61 -8.80
C LYS A 31 8.13 12.16 -10.19
N ASP A 32 9.02 11.89 -11.15
CA ASP A 32 8.94 12.43 -12.51
C ASP A 32 8.36 11.45 -13.54
N LYS A 33 7.91 10.26 -13.11
CA LYS A 33 7.42 9.20 -14.00
C LYS A 33 5.90 9.15 -13.97
N GLU A 34 5.26 9.46 -15.09
CA GLU A 34 3.80 9.36 -15.24
C GLU A 34 3.29 7.94 -14.96
N GLN A 35 4.08 6.92 -15.31
CA GLN A 35 3.75 5.51 -15.05
C GLN A 35 3.67 5.20 -13.55
N ALA A 36 4.31 6.02 -12.71
CA ALA A 36 4.29 5.88 -11.25
C ALA A 36 3.21 6.75 -10.58
N ALA A 37 2.37 7.47 -11.34
CA ALA A 37 1.40 8.40 -10.79
C ALA A 37 0.46 7.77 -9.75
N LEU A 38 0.03 6.52 -9.96
CA LEU A 38 -0.86 5.82 -9.04
C LEU A 38 -0.28 5.67 -7.63
N THR A 39 1.05 5.55 -7.49
CA THR A 39 1.74 5.53 -6.19
C THR A 39 1.45 6.80 -5.39
N PHE A 40 1.27 7.94 -6.06
CA PHE A 40 1.01 9.25 -5.43
C PHE A 40 -0.50 9.56 -5.28
N SER A 41 -1.38 8.61 -5.63
CA SER A 41 -2.83 8.76 -5.45
C SER A 41 -3.26 8.79 -3.98
N GLY A 42 -2.35 8.46 -3.06
CA GLY A 42 -2.57 8.44 -1.62
C GLY A 42 -2.65 9.82 -1.01
N ASN A 43 -3.38 9.92 0.09
CA ASN A 43 -3.62 11.21 0.74
C ASN A 43 -2.33 11.84 1.28
N ARG A 44 -1.35 11.01 1.65
CA ARG A 44 -0.02 11.41 2.09
C ARG A 44 0.96 10.28 1.82
N THR A 45 2.25 10.62 1.81
CA THR A 45 3.35 9.66 1.87
C THR A 45 3.53 9.19 3.32
N LEU A 46 3.77 7.91 3.52
CA LEU A 46 4.17 7.31 4.79
C LEU A 46 5.65 7.60 5.06
N THR A 47 6.00 7.76 6.33
CA THR A 47 7.40 7.76 6.76
C THR A 47 7.92 6.32 6.88
N VAL A 48 9.24 6.16 6.87
CA VAL A 48 9.87 4.84 7.10
C VAL A 48 9.53 4.34 8.52
N ASP A 49 9.53 5.23 9.50
CA ASP A 49 9.25 4.90 10.90
C ASP A 49 7.84 4.30 11.08
N GLU A 50 6.84 4.80 10.36
CA GLU A 50 5.49 4.22 10.39
C GLU A 50 5.44 2.77 9.89
N VAL A 51 6.29 2.43 8.92
CA VAL A 51 6.41 1.04 8.43
C VAL A 51 7.16 0.19 9.46
N VAL A 52 8.21 0.73 10.07
CA VAL A 52 8.96 0.07 11.14
C VAL A 52 8.05 -0.22 12.34
N ASP A 53 7.22 0.73 12.74
CA ASP A 53 6.25 0.58 13.83
C ASP A 53 5.21 -0.50 13.52
N ALA A 54 4.76 -0.61 12.27
CA ALA A 54 3.86 -1.68 11.88
C ALA A 54 4.53 -3.06 11.98
N ILE A 55 5.82 -3.15 11.65
CA ILE A 55 6.59 -4.41 11.74
C ILE A 55 6.86 -4.77 13.21
N LEU A 56 7.54 -3.90 13.95
CA LEU A 56 8.00 -4.16 15.32
C LEU A 56 6.86 -4.09 16.34
N GLY A 57 5.94 -3.14 16.15
CA GLY A 57 4.82 -2.89 17.05
C GLY A 57 3.65 -3.84 16.86
N THR A 58 3.46 -4.40 15.65
CA THR A 58 2.30 -5.24 15.34
C THR A 58 2.69 -6.59 14.77
N ALA A 59 3.40 -6.65 13.64
CA ALA A 59 3.68 -7.90 12.94
C ALA A 59 4.43 -8.92 13.79
N LEU A 60 5.47 -8.49 14.51
CA LEU A 60 6.24 -9.38 15.38
C LEU A 60 5.52 -9.78 16.68
N LYS A 61 4.52 -9.00 17.12
CA LYS A 61 3.83 -9.25 18.40
C LYS A 61 2.62 -10.14 18.26
N SER A 62 1.82 -9.94 17.21
CA SER A 62 0.55 -10.64 17.01
C SER A 62 0.47 -11.43 15.71
N SER A 63 1.48 -11.32 14.85
CA SER A 63 1.58 -12.04 13.57
C SER A 63 0.27 -12.11 12.77
N PRO A 64 -0.41 -10.97 12.53
CA PRO A 64 -1.60 -10.94 11.70
C PRO A 64 -1.24 -11.38 10.26
N MET A 65 -2.19 -11.94 9.53
CA MET A 65 -1.94 -12.36 8.14
C MET A 65 -1.61 -11.18 7.20
N GLU A 66 -2.20 -10.01 7.43
CA GLU A 66 -2.03 -8.82 6.59
C GLU A 66 -2.08 -7.55 7.45
N ILE A 67 -1.24 -6.57 7.10
CA ILE A 67 -1.29 -5.20 7.64
C ILE A 67 -1.33 -4.23 6.47
N MET A 68 -2.33 -3.35 6.44
CA MET A 68 -2.46 -2.29 5.44
C MET A 68 -2.13 -0.94 6.05
N LEU A 69 -1.27 -0.17 5.37
CA LEU A 69 -0.83 1.15 5.83
C LEU A 69 -1.05 2.20 4.73
N PRO A 70 -1.80 3.28 4.99
CA PRO A 70 -2.71 3.45 6.12
C PRO A 70 -3.91 2.48 6.03
N GLN A 71 -4.52 2.13 7.16
CA GLN A 71 -5.65 1.18 7.21
C GLN A 71 -6.83 1.59 6.30
N SER A 72 -7.04 2.90 6.11
CA SER A 72 -8.08 3.44 5.23
C SER A 72 -7.92 3.02 3.76
N ARG A 73 -6.68 2.79 3.29
CA ARG A 73 -6.45 2.25 1.93
C ARG A 73 -6.93 0.83 1.79
N GLY A 74 -6.93 0.06 2.87
CA GLY A 74 -7.46 -1.31 2.86
C GLY A 74 -8.95 -1.40 2.66
N VAL A 75 -9.69 -0.45 3.20
CA VAL A 75 -11.12 -0.33 2.95
C VAL A 75 -11.37 -0.05 1.47
N VAL A 76 -10.65 0.93 0.88
CA VAL A 76 -10.78 1.27 -0.54
C VAL A 76 -10.43 0.10 -1.46
N ALA A 77 -9.32 -0.59 -1.21
CA ALA A 77 -8.88 -1.72 -2.02
C ALA A 77 -9.87 -2.90 -1.98
N LYS A 78 -10.44 -3.20 -0.80
CA LYS A 78 -11.45 -4.24 -0.65
C LYS A 78 -12.75 -3.87 -1.37
N PHE A 79 -13.21 -2.61 -1.30
CA PHE A 79 -14.37 -2.14 -2.06
C PHE A 79 -14.16 -2.16 -3.58
N ALA A 80 -12.95 -1.81 -4.06
CA ALA A 80 -12.61 -1.89 -5.48
C ALA A 80 -12.68 -3.33 -6.01
N ASN A 81 -12.28 -4.32 -5.19
CA ASN A 81 -12.37 -5.74 -5.55
C ASN A 81 -13.81 -6.28 -5.62
N ILE A 82 -14.75 -5.70 -4.88
CA ILE A 82 -16.16 -6.13 -4.88
C ILE A 82 -16.90 -5.67 -6.14
N PHE A 83 -16.49 -4.56 -6.76
CA PHE A 83 -17.15 -3.98 -7.93
C PHE A 83 -16.21 -3.88 -9.15
N PRO A 84 -15.77 -5.01 -9.72
CA PRO A 84 -14.73 -5.05 -10.76
C PRO A 84 -15.11 -4.28 -12.03
N GLN A 85 -16.40 -4.18 -12.36
CA GLN A 85 -16.88 -3.42 -13.52
C GLN A 85 -16.67 -1.89 -13.41
N THR A 86 -16.48 -1.38 -12.20
CA THR A 86 -16.24 0.06 -11.98
C THR A 86 -14.74 0.42 -11.96
N SER A 87 -13.86 -0.58 -11.90
CA SER A 87 -12.42 -0.43 -11.67
C SER A 87 -11.69 0.44 -12.69
N GLY A 88 -11.99 0.30 -13.99
CA GLY A 88 -11.32 1.06 -15.06
C GLY A 88 -11.47 2.58 -14.92
N ARG A 89 -12.67 3.06 -14.58
CA ARG A 89 -12.94 4.49 -14.38
C ARG A 89 -12.25 5.04 -13.12
N PHE A 90 -12.13 4.23 -12.07
CA PHE A 90 -11.44 4.63 -10.86
C PHE A 90 -9.93 4.75 -11.07
N ILE A 91 -9.33 3.88 -11.90
CA ILE A 91 -7.90 3.94 -12.24
C ILE A 91 -7.55 5.29 -12.88
N ASP A 92 -8.32 5.74 -13.88
CA ASP A 92 -8.08 7.04 -14.53
C ASP A 92 -8.18 8.22 -13.56
N ILE A 93 -9.13 8.16 -12.63
CA ILE A 93 -9.33 9.20 -11.60
C ILE A 93 -8.14 9.21 -10.65
N PHE A 94 -7.72 8.04 -10.13
CA PHE A 94 -6.58 7.93 -9.22
C PHE A 94 -5.26 8.29 -9.91
N GLN A 95 -5.10 7.99 -11.20
CA GLN A 95 -3.94 8.38 -11.97
C GLN A 95 -3.89 9.91 -12.13
N LYS A 96 -5.00 10.56 -12.49
CA LYS A 96 -5.09 12.03 -12.54
C LYS A 96 -4.83 12.68 -11.19
N GLN A 97 -5.33 12.11 -10.10
CA GLN A 97 -5.02 12.58 -8.74
C GLN A 97 -3.53 12.42 -8.42
N GLY A 98 -2.96 11.28 -8.79
CA GLY A 98 -1.54 10.97 -8.65
C GLY A 98 -0.64 11.97 -9.35
N ILE A 99 -0.90 12.27 -10.63
CA ILE A 99 -0.17 13.27 -11.43
C ILE A 99 -0.23 14.65 -10.75
N LYS A 100 -1.42 15.07 -10.30
CA LYS A 100 -1.59 16.37 -9.61
C LYS A 100 -0.79 16.44 -8.30
N ARG A 101 -0.65 15.32 -7.58
CA ARG A 101 0.12 15.25 -6.33
C ARG A 101 1.61 15.12 -6.57
N GLN A 102 2.06 14.37 -7.58
CA GLN A 102 3.45 14.34 -8.02
C GLN A 102 3.97 15.74 -8.33
N ALA A 103 3.18 16.54 -9.05
CA ALA A 103 3.54 17.92 -9.38
C ALA A 103 3.71 18.84 -8.16
N LYS A 104 3.09 18.52 -7.01
CA LYS A 104 3.24 19.25 -5.73
C LYS A 104 4.40 18.74 -4.87
N SER A 105 4.91 17.55 -5.17
CA SER A 105 5.99 16.88 -4.43
C SER A 105 7.34 16.95 -5.15
N ARG A 106 7.38 17.66 -6.29
CA ARG A 106 8.58 18.16 -6.98
C ARG A 106 9.08 19.41 -6.26
#